data_AF-A0A1A7P6C6-F1
#
_entry.id   AF-A0A1A7P6C6-F1
#
_cell.length_a   1.000
_cell.length_b   1.000
_cell.length_c   1.000
_cell.angle_alpha   90.00
_cell.angle_beta   90.00
_cell.angle_gamma   90.00
#
_symmetry.space_group_name_H-M   'P 1'
#
loop_
_entity.id
_entity.type
_entity.pdbx_description
1 polymer ?
#
loop_
_entity_poly.entity_id
_entity_poly.type
_entity_poly.pdbx_seq_one_letter_code
_entity_poly.pdbx_strand_id
1 'polypeptide(L)'
;DGSEVTAVSKDPAGNSSETVTEDVPVEAVIPKASIELVLRSGEFDWVREGCKGPLTYEVSLDRVADQDITIPVTLDSVDRHQAGANLSVTILKGQLSARFTVTPKVDSIEQGDQNVNATISEGTGYTVDSSNQTATGVIRDAKGFTDTSISEDVTTTPNSEGQSTSDCADVIKFDTMDNKNGSVTVNTYGGDDYFIGNALNNAGNYWSAGSALGGNNAYHNRVNMGDGNDTVDVGLLTNINQSFKDTYNIIDLGAGNDKANIDNMMYSNAILSASGNNTISVRAMSGTNLIATGTGDDVVTIGSAFSNSQIAYPLNKGILLDEQVRTILSESQISDYENQTKALVHLGEGNNKLTVTGLSTGIDYEMGAGNDTVSVNQLLRSSVTTGAGDDSVVIKDWIGGHVLEGTPQRSGVDLGAGNDTITVGGQNITNMTAANATITSNQSVVDGGDGYDRFNAGDSVKINLFNIPSAPTSRYPNAYEGITLYDIEEVNLTGSNNVVFVSGRADAMADNINKVVYVYESTGSSNRVNFMNNNVTEYTRWTKGALETHTIDGVQQNFYKYTSNTGGTVFVEDSINVTTSGYYI
;
A
#
# COMPACT_ATOMS: atom_id res chain seq x y z
N ASP A 1 -6.66 5.33 -76.22
CA ASP A 1 -6.05 4.03 -76.55
C ASP A 1 -6.54 3.03 -75.51
N GLY A 2 -7.45 2.10 -75.74
CA GLY A 2 -8.24 1.77 -76.91
C GLY A 2 -9.68 1.48 -76.47
N SER A 3 -10.59 1.98 -77.30
CA SER A 3 -12.04 1.78 -77.27
C SER A 3 -12.41 0.44 -77.90
N GLU A 4 -13.41 -0.26 -77.37
CA GLU A 4 -14.30 -1.07 -78.20
C GLU A 4 -15.75 -0.65 -77.97
N VAL A 5 -16.24 0.09 -78.95
CA VAL A 5 -17.64 0.35 -79.23
C VAL A 5 -18.09 -0.74 -80.20
N THR A 6 -19.20 -1.42 -79.91
CA THR A 6 -20.01 -2.00 -80.99
C THR A 6 -21.46 -1.56 -80.82
N ALA A 7 -22.00 -1.05 -81.92
CA ALA A 7 -23.20 -0.25 -82.02
C ALA A 7 -24.46 -1.09 -82.29
N VAL A 8 -25.58 -0.58 -81.75
CA VAL A 8 -26.89 -0.36 -82.41
C VAL A 8 -27.57 -1.54 -83.11
N SER A 9 -28.79 -1.84 -82.64
CA SER A 9 -29.94 -2.04 -83.54
C SER A 9 -31.20 -1.38 -82.97
N LYS A 10 -31.64 -0.31 -83.64
CA LYS A 10 -33.03 0.18 -83.58
C LYS A 10 -33.92 -0.81 -84.34
N ASP A 11 -35.12 -1.05 -83.84
CA ASP A 11 -36.29 -1.22 -84.71
C ASP A 11 -37.42 -0.29 -84.20
N PRO A 12 -38.08 0.50 -85.08
CA PRO A 12 -39.06 1.49 -84.71
C PRO A 12 -40.48 1.00 -85.01
N ALA A 13 -41.30 0.87 -83.98
CA ALA A 13 -42.75 0.86 -84.15
C ALA A 13 -43.38 1.59 -82.96
N GLY A 14 -43.75 2.84 -83.20
CA GLY A 14 -44.52 3.63 -82.24
C GLY A 14 -45.90 3.03 -82.06
N ASN A 15 -46.31 2.94 -80.80
CA ASN A 15 -47.70 3.17 -80.45
C ASN A 15 -47.76 3.85 -79.09
N SER A 16 -48.43 5.00 -79.07
CA SER A 16 -48.68 5.88 -77.94
C SER A 16 -49.63 5.25 -76.93
N SER A 17 -49.31 5.36 -75.65
CA SER A 17 -50.30 5.49 -74.57
C SER A 17 -49.63 6.12 -73.36
N GLU A 18 -49.75 7.44 -73.25
CA GLU A 18 -49.59 8.14 -71.97
C GLU A 18 -50.68 7.66 -71.03
N THR A 19 -50.28 7.06 -69.92
CA THR A 19 -51.11 6.95 -68.73
C THR A 19 -50.39 7.74 -67.65
N VAL A 20 -50.92 8.92 -67.35
CA VAL A 20 -50.59 9.65 -66.13
C VAL A 20 -51.21 8.86 -64.98
N THR A 21 -50.40 8.15 -64.20
CA THR A 21 -50.78 7.67 -62.88
C THR A 21 -50.22 8.66 -61.87
N GLU A 22 -51.12 9.26 -61.09
CA GLU A 22 -50.82 10.11 -59.95
C GLU A 22 -49.83 9.44 -59.00
N ASP A 23 -48.85 10.22 -58.53
CA ASP A 23 -47.98 9.86 -57.43
C ASP A 23 -48.81 9.53 -56.18
N VAL A 24 -48.97 8.24 -55.90
CA VAL A 24 -49.24 7.79 -54.54
C VAL A 24 -47.95 8.06 -53.76
N PRO A 25 -47.97 8.79 -52.63
CA PRO A 25 -46.77 8.95 -51.83
C PRO A 25 -46.35 7.55 -51.36
N VAL A 26 -45.20 7.10 -51.85
CA VAL A 26 -44.51 5.94 -51.28
C VAL A 26 -44.25 6.32 -49.83
N GLU A 27 -44.98 5.70 -48.89
CA GLU A 27 -44.55 5.67 -47.49
C GLU A 27 -43.09 5.23 -47.53
N ALA A 28 -42.19 6.15 -47.20
CA ALA A 28 -40.79 5.84 -47.09
C ALA A 28 -40.69 4.71 -46.07
N VAL A 29 -40.41 3.50 -46.54
CA VAL A 29 -40.09 2.36 -45.69
C VAL A 29 -38.79 2.75 -44.99
N ILE A 30 -38.91 3.32 -43.79
CA ILE A 30 -37.76 3.56 -42.92
C ILE A 30 -37.13 2.18 -42.72
N PRO A 31 -35.85 1.96 -43.10
CA PRO A 31 -35.22 0.67 -42.88
C PRO A 31 -35.23 0.41 -41.38
N LYS A 32 -35.91 -0.67 -40.98
CA LYS A 32 -35.96 -1.12 -39.58
C LYS A 32 -34.52 -1.29 -39.07
N ALA A 33 -34.26 -0.84 -37.85
CA ALA A 33 -32.97 -1.08 -37.20
C ALA A 33 -32.77 -2.59 -36.98
N SER A 34 -31.55 -3.09 -37.18
CA SER A 34 -31.20 -4.48 -36.87
C SER A 34 -30.73 -4.58 -35.42
N ILE A 35 -31.16 -5.61 -34.71
CA ILE A 35 -30.83 -5.83 -33.30
C ILE A 35 -29.90 -7.03 -33.11
N GLU A 36 -28.91 -6.86 -32.23
CA GLU A 36 -28.02 -7.91 -31.74
C GLU A 36 -28.15 -8.05 -30.21
N LEU A 37 -28.23 -9.30 -29.72
CA LEU A 37 -28.16 -9.64 -28.31
C LEU A 37 -26.83 -10.33 -28.02
N VAL A 38 -26.06 -9.79 -27.06
CA VAL A 38 -24.76 -10.36 -26.65
C VAL A 38 -24.70 -10.48 -25.13
N LEU A 39 -24.07 -11.54 -24.63
CA LEU A 39 -23.70 -11.64 -23.22
C LEU A 39 -22.49 -10.72 -22.94
N ARG A 40 -22.56 -9.94 -21.86
CA ARG A 40 -21.54 -8.97 -21.43
C ARG A 40 -21.16 -9.19 -19.96
N SER A 41 -20.86 -10.44 -19.58
CA SER A 41 -20.43 -10.79 -18.23
C SER A 41 -18.91 -10.69 -18.07
N GLY A 42 -18.32 -9.49 -18.12
CA GLY A 42 -16.87 -9.33 -17.84
C GLY A 42 -15.96 -10.29 -18.64
N GLU A 43 -14.98 -10.91 -17.97
CA GLU A 43 -13.98 -11.82 -18.56
C GLU A 43 -14.54 -13.23 -18.89
N PHE A 44 -15.74 -13.59 -18.43
CA PHE A 44 -16.27 -14.96 -18.53
C PHE A 44 -17.76 -15.03 -18.89
N ASP A 45 -18.14 -15.93 -19.80
CA ASP A 45 -19.55 -16.15 -20.22
C ASP A 45 -20.42 -16.93 -19.21
N TRP A 46 -20.01 -16.95 -17.94
CA TRP A 46 -20.66 -17.70 -16.88
C TRP A 46 -20.66 -16.95 -15.54
N VAL A 47 -21.62 -17.27 -14.67
CA VAL A 47 -21.70 -16.83 -13.27
C VAL A 47 -21.91 -18.05 -12.38
N ARG A 48 -21.60 -17.96 -11.08
CA ARG A 48 -21.86 -19.03 -10.11
C ARG A 48 -23.00 -18.64 -9.18
N GLU A 49 -23.83 -19.61 -8.83
CA GLU A 49 -24.87 -19.43 -7.82
C GLU A 49 -24.26 -18.89 -6.51
N GLY A 50 -24.75 -17.73 -6.04
CA GLY A 50 -24.32 -17.14 -4.76
C GLY A 50 -22.95 -16.44 -4.71
N CYS A 51 -22.13 -16.44 -5.78
CA CYS A 51 -20.75 -15.92 -5.70
C CYS A 51 -20.35 -14.79 -6.69
N LYS A 52 -21.24 -14.26 -7.52
CA LYS A 52 -21.02 -12.97 -8.23
C LYS A 52 -22.35 -12.40 -8.75
N GLY A 53 -22.34 -11.13 -9.13
CA GLY A 53 -23.49 -10.39 -9.67
C GLY A 53 -24.14 -11.04 -10.90
N PRO A 54 -25.27 -10.50 -11.36
CA PRO A 54 -26.13 -11.15 -12.35
C PRO A 54 -25.46 -11.28 -13.74
N LEU A 55 -25.88 -12.28 -14.53
CA LEU A 55 -25.57 -12.34 -15.97
C LEU A 55 -26.08 -11.05 -16.62
N THR A 56 -25.19 -10.30 -17.26
CA THR A 56 -25.55 -9.04 -17.91
C THR A 56 -25.61 -9.25 -19.41
N TYR A 57 -26.76 -8.93 -20.00
CA TYR A 57 -26.99 -9.02 -21.43
C TYR A 57 -27.12 -7.60 -22.00
N GLU A 58 -26.56 -7.38 -23.19
CA GLU A 58 -26.67 -6.12 -23.91
C GLU A 58 -27.43 -6.32 -25.22
N VAL A 59 -28.41 -5.46 -25.45
CA VAL A 59 -29.16 -5.38 -26.71
C VAL A 59 -28.77 -4.11 -27.42
N SER A 60 -28.32 -4.24 -28.67
CA SER A 60 -27.80 -3.12 -29.47
C SER A 60 -28.56 -2.97 -30.78
N LEU A 61 -28.73 -1.73 -31.23
CA LEU A 61 -29.24 -1.34 -32.54
C LEU A 61 -28.09 -1.02 -33.49
N ASP A 62 -28.24 -1.34 -34.77
CA ASP A 62 -27.32 -0.92 -35.85
C ASP A 62 -27.34 0.60 -36.09
N ARG A 63 -28.38 1.30 -35.62
CA ARG A 63 -28.57 2.74 -35.74
C ARG A 63 -29.45 3.30 -34.61
N VAL A 64 -29.30 4.58 -34.33
CA VAL A 64 -30.16 5.25 -33.33
C VAL A 64 -31.61 5.30 -33.80
N ALA A 65 -32.54 5.02 -32.88
CA ALA A 65 -33.97 5.18 -33.11
C ALA A 65 -34.44 6.60 -32.74
N ASP A 66 -35.47 7.08 -33.44
CA ASP A 66 -36.11 8.39 -33.24
C ASP A 66 -37.20 8.39 -32.15
N GLN A 67 -37.50 7.19 -31.63
CA GLN A 67 -38.40 6.87 -30.53
C GLN A 67 -37.79 5.77 -29.64
N ASP A 68 -38.33 5.58 -28.45
CA ASP A 68 -37.95 4.47 -27.57
C ASP A 68 -38.31 3.13 -28.20
N ILE A 69 -37.41 2.16 -28.10
CA ILE A 69 -37.62 0.79 -28.62
C ILE A 69 -37.65 -0.18 -27.45
N THR A 70 -38.82 -0.77 -27.21
CA THR A 70 -39.01 -1.84 -26.21
C THR A 70 -38.90 -3.21 -26.88
N ILE A 71 -37.94 -4.00 -26.44
CA ILE A 71 -37.65 -5.34 -26.95
C ILE A 71 -38.10 -6.38 -25.92
N PRO A 72 -39.03 -7.30 -26.27
CA PRO A 72 -39.39 -8.41 -25.41
C PRO A 72 -38.24 -9.41 -25.32
N VAL A 73 -37.93 -9.85 -24.10
CA VAL A 73 -36.91 -10.84 -23.79
C VAL A 73 -37.57 -12.05 -23.14
N THR A 74 -37.32 -13.24 -23.70
CA THR A 74 -37.71 -14.51 -23.11
C THR A 74 -36.49 -15.24 -22.54
N LEU A 75 -36.61 -15.81 -21.35
CA LEU A 75 -35.63 -16.72 -20.77
C LEU A 75 -36.19 -18.16 -20.80
N ASP A 76 -35.34 -19.15 -21.03
CA ASP A 76 -35.74 -20.55 -21.27
C ASP A 76 -36.13 -21.36 -20.01
N SER A 77 -35.95 -20.83 -18.79
CA SER A 77 -36.51 -21.43 -17.55
C SER A 77 -36.55 -20.49 -16.33
N VAL A 78 -37.65 -20.56 -15.56
CA VAL A 78 -37.92 -19.78 -14.33
C VAL A 78 -37.44 -20.46 -13.03
N ASP A 79 -37.02 -21.73 -13.06
CA ASP A 79 -36.60 -22.43 -11.83
C ASP A 79 -35.15 -22.12 -11.40
N ARG A 80 -34.36 -21.48 -12.28
CA ARG A 80 -32.90 -21.28 -12.17
C ARG A 80 -32.47 -19.83 -11.85
N HIS A 81 -33.41 -18.89 -11.89
CA HIS A 81 -33.16 -17.44 -11.81
C HIS A 81 -34.27 -16.74 -11.05
N GLN A 82 -33.98 -15.58 -10.45
CA GLN A 82 -35.01 -14.71 -9.86
C GLN A 82 -35.61 -13.73 -10.89
N ALA A 83 -36.06 -14.22 -12.04
CA ALA A 83 -36.74 -13.39 -13.04
C ALA A 83 -38.21 -13.81 -13.22
N GLY A 84 -39.13 -12.87 -12.99
CA GLY A 84 -40.55 -13.05 -13.27
C GLY A 84 -40.81 -13.23 -14.78
N ALA A 85 -41.86 -13.99 -15.10
CA ALA A 85 -42.12 -14.62 -16.40
C ALA A 85 -42.31 -13.72 -17.65
N ASN A 86 -41.89 -12.44 -17.68
CA ASN A 86 -41.84 -11.59 -18.88
C ASN A 86 -40.82 -10.45 -18.67
N LEU A 87 -39.64 -10.53 -19.30
CA LEU A 87 -38.63 -9.46 -19.28
C LEU A 87 -38.76 -8.60 -20.54
N SER A 88 -38.46 -7.31 -20.43
CA SER A 88 -38.30 -6.43 -21.60
C SER A 88 -37.16 -5.46 -21.34
N VAL A 89 -36.43 -5.10 -22.39
CA VAL A 89 -35.37 -4.10 -22.36
C VAL A 89 -35.78 -2.93 -23.24
N THR A 90 -35.60 -1.69 -22.75
CA THR A 90 -35.94 -0.49 -23.52
C THR A 90 -34.66 0.25 -23.88
N ILE A 91 -34.41 0.43 -25.16
CA ILE A 91 -33.38 1.33 -25.68
C ILE A 91 -34.05 2.69 -25.86
N LEU A 92 -33.62 3.67 -25.06
CA LEU A 92 -34.20 5.02 -25.11
C LEU A 92 -33.85 5.71 -26.44
N LYS A 93 -34.70 6.63 -26.87
CA LYS A 93 -34.48 7.49 -28.03
C LYS A 93 -33.07 8.06 -28.05
N GLY A 94 -32.39 7.93 -29.19
CA GLY A 94 -31.04 8.44 -29.39
C GLY A 94 -29.92 7.58 -28.79
N GLN A 95 -30.23 6.47 -28.12
CA GLN A 95 -29.24 5.49 -27.67
C GLN A 95 -29.09 4.34 -28.67
N LEU A 96 -27.94 3.67 -28.62
CA LEU A 96 -27.64 2.51 -29.47
C LEU A 96 -27.77 1.19 -28.71
N SER A 97 -27.73 1.17 -27.38
CA SER A 97 -27.87 -0.07 -26.63
C SER A 97 -28.49 0.14 -25.25
N ALA A 98 -28.99 -0.96 -24.70
CA ALA A 98 -29.46 -1.05 -23.33
C ALA A 98 -29.12 -2.42 -22.75
N ARG A 99 -29.01 -2.50 -21.42
CA ARG A 99 -28.62 -3.71 -20.70
C ARG A 99 -29.73 -4.19 -19.79
N PHE A 100 -29.80 -5.51 -19.60
CA PHE A 100 -30.61 -6.13 -18.55
C PHE A 100 -29.82 -7.22 -17.85
N THR A 101 -30.25 -7.58 -16.65
CA THR A 101 -29.53 -8.50 -15.78
C THR A 101 -30.39 -9.69 -15.40
N VAL A 102 -29.76 -10.86 -15.24
CA VAL A 102 -30.39 -12.10 -14.79
C VAL A 102 -29.64 -12.62 -13.57
N THR A 103 -30.29 -12.57 -12.40
CA THR A 103 -29.69 -13.03 -11.15
C THR A 103 -29.95 -14.53 -10.96
N PRO A 104 -28.89 -15.35 -10.78
CA PRO A 104 -29.05 -16.75 -10.38
C PRO A 104 -29.90 -16.88 -9.13
N LYS A 105 -30.77 -17.89 -9.09
CA LYS A 105 -31.46 -18.24 -7.85
C LYS A 105 -30.47 -19.01 -6.98
N VAL A 106 -30.40 -18.66 -5.69
CA VAL A 106 -29.60 -19.36 -4.69
C VAL A 106 -30.50 -20.35 -3.94
N ASP A 107 -30.14 -21.62 -3.96
CA ASP A 107 -30.75 -22.72 -3.24
C ASP A 107 -29.70 -23.75 -2.78
N SER A 108 -30.17 -24.90 -2.30
CA SER A 108 -29.34 -25.90 -1.61
C SER A 108 -29.25 -27.23 -2.36
N ILE A 109 -29.71 -27.27 -3.61
CA ILE A 109 -29.80 -28.49 -4.40
C ILE A 109 -28.64 -28.50 -5.38
N GLU A 110 -27.89 -29.61 -5.44
CA GLU A 110 -26.86 -29.83 -6.47
C GLU A 110 -27.55 -30.11 -7.81
N GLN A 111 -27.24 -29.30 -8.82
CA GLN A 111 -27.87 -29.29 -10.14
C GLN A 111 -26.86 -29.23 -11.29
N GLY A 112 -25.55 -29.07 -11.02
CA GLY A 112 -24.49 -28.93 -12.03
C GLY A 112 -24.60 -27.66 -12.88
N ASP A 113 -23.73 -27.50 -13.88
CA ASP A 113 -23.75 -26.33 -14.78
C ASP A 113 -25.05 -26.24 -15.60
N GLN A 114 -25.65 -25.06 -15.64
CA GLN A 114 -26.94 -24.79 -16.26
C GLN A 114 -26.84 -23.66 -17.28
N ASN A 115 -27.34 -23.89 -18.49
CA ASN A 115 -27.43 -22.83 -19.49
C ASN A 115 -28.65 -21.93 -19.25
N VAL A 116 -28.48 -20.66 -19.60
CA VAL A 116 -29.45 -19.57 -19.53
C VAL A 116 -29.53 -18.95 -20.90
N ASN A 117 -30.60 -19.24 -21.64
CA ASN A 117 -30.76 -18.70 -22.98
C ASN A 117 -31.70 -17.50 -22.94
N ALA A 118 -31.14 -16.31 -23.16
CA ALA A 118 -31.93 -15.11 -23.41
C ALA A 118 -32.24 -15.01 -24.91
N THR A 119 -33.51 -14.83 -25.25
CA THR A 119 -33.99 -14.73 -26.63
C THR A 119 -34.80 -13.47 -26.82
N ILE A 120 -34.46 -12.67 -27.83
CA ILE A 120 -35.23 -11.49 -28.24
C ILE A 120 -36.20 -11.84 -29.38
N SER A 121 -37.31 -11.12 -29.48
CA SER A 121 -38.33 -11.33 -30.52
C SER A 121 -38.53 -10.08 -31.36
N GLU A 122 -38.97 -10.24 -32.61
CA GLU A 122 -39.27 -9.11 -33.48
C GLU A 122 -40.41 -8.25 -32.91
N GLY A 123 -40.33 -6.94 -33.18
CA GLY A 123 -41.34 -5.97 -32.76
C GLY A 123 -41.52 -4.83 -33.74
N THR A 124 -42.26 -3.81 -33.30
CA THR A 124 -42.51 -2.62 -34.11
C THR A 124 -41.27 -1.73 -34.13
N GLY A 125 -40.80 -1.35 -35.33
CA GLY A 125 -39.68 -0.42 -35.51
C GLY A 125 -38.29 -1.05 -35.67
N TYR A 126 -38.16 -2.38 -35.55
CA TYR A 126 -36.88 -3.09 -35.69
C TYR A 126 -37.06 -4.49 -36.30
N THR A 127 -35.97 -5.08 -36.76
CA THR A 127 -35.83 -6.49 -37.16
C THR A 127 -34.76 -7.15 -36.31
N VAL A 128 -34.89 -8.45 -36.09
CA VAL A 128 -33.88 -9.25 -35.37
C VAL A 128 -33.18 -10.14 -36.40
N ASP A 129 -31.84 -10.10 -36.44
CA ASP A 129 -31.10 -11.10 -37.22
C ASP A 129 -31.25 -12.45 -36.52
N SER A 130 -31.75 -13.46 -37.24
CA SER A 130 -31.90 -14.81 -36.70
C SER A 130 -30.59 -15.41 -36.15
N SER A 131 -29.44 -14.90 -36.60
CA SER A 131 -28.12 -15.32 -36.14
C SER A 131 -27.74 -14.73 -34.77
N ASN A 132 -28.38 -13.62 -34.38
CA ASN A 132 -28.08 -12.85 -33.16
C ASN A 132 -29.30 -12.73 -32.23
N GLN A 133 -30.27 -13.63 -32.41
CA GLN A 133 -31.54 -13.63 -31.70
C GLN A 133 -31.43 -14.17 -30.27
N THR A 134 -30.42 -15.01 -30.00
CA THR A 134 -30.24 -15.71 -28.72
C THR A 134 -28.81 -15.52 -28.21
N ALA A 135 -28.68 -15.23 -26.92
CA ALA A 135 -27.42 -15.27 -26.20
C ALA A 135 -27.52 -16.25 -25.03
N THR A 136 -26.47 -17.03 -24.85
CA THR A 136 -26.38 -18.05 -23.80
C THR A 136 -25.40 -17.61 -22.73
N GLY A 137 -25.85 -17.52 -21.48
CA GLY A 137 -24.99 -17.50 -20.31
C GLY A 137 -25.01 -18.85 -19.60
N VAL A 138 -24.01 -19.12 -18.76
CA VAL A 138 -23.95 -20.34 -17.93
C VAL A 138 -24.03 -19.97 -16.46
N ILE A 139 -24.86 -20.68 -15.69
CA ILE A 139 -24.84 -20.69 -14.22
C ILE A 139 -24.14 -21.95 -13.77
N ARG A 140 -23.06 -21.80 -13.02
CA ARG A 140 -22.42 -22.91 -12.33
C ARG A 140 -23.02 -23.11 -10.95
N ASP A 141 -23.22 -24.37 -10.60
CA ASP A 141 -23.69 -24.78 -9.28
C ASP A 141 -22.67 -24.44 -8.19
N ALA A 142 -23.14 -24.02 -7.02
CA ALA A 142 -22.31 -23.76 -5.85
C ALA A 142 -22.04 -25.02 -5.00
N LYS A 143 -22.84 -26.08 -5.17
CA LYS A 143 -22.67 -27.36 -4.44
C LYS A 143 -22.03 -28.39 -5.35
N GLY A 144 -20.93 -28.99 -4.90
CA GLY A 144 -20.12 -29.94 -5.69
C GLY A 144 -18.62 -29.66 -5.61
N PHE A 145 -18.24 -28.41 -5.32
CA PHE A 145 -16.93 -28.12 -4.74
C PHE A 145 -17.01 -28.40 -3.24
N THR A 146 -16.48 -29.54 -2.80
CA THR A 146 -16.13 -29.70 -1.40
C THR A 146 -15.19 -28.57 -1.03
N ASP A 147 -15.51 -27.85 0.04
CA ASP A 147 -14.54 -27.20 0.93
C ASP A 147 -13.28 -28.05 0.92
N THR A 148 -12.29 -27.66 0.12
CA THR A 148 -11.09 -28.47 -0.06
C THR A 148 -10.24 -28.19 1.17
N SER A 149 -10.70 -28.72 2.30
CA SER A 149 -9.85 -29.02 3.43
C SER A 149 -8.84 -30.04 2.92
N ILE A 150 -7.70 -29.56 2.42
CA ILE A 150 -6.51 -30.38 2.20
C ILE A 150 -5.97 -30.72 3.60
N SER A 151 -6.71 -31.56 4.32
CA SER A 151 -6.46 -31.95 5.71
C SER A 151 -5.31 -32.98 5.85
N GLU A 152 -4.56 -33.25 4.78
CA GLU A 152 -3.38 -34.12 4.85
C GLU A 152 -2.12 -33.27 4.66
N ASP A 153 -1.05 -33.64 5.38
CA ASP A 153 0.31 -33.17 5.10
C ASP A 153 0.52 -33.18 3.58
N VAL A 154 0.61 -32.01 2.96
CA VAL A 154 0.95 -31.87 1.54
C VAL A 154 2.41 -32.23 1.40
N THR A 155 2.68 -33.53 1.44
CA THR A 155 3.95 -34.19 1.12
C THR A 155 3.87 -34.64 -0.33
N THR A 156 3.50 -33.72 -1.23
CA THR A 156 3.28 -34.07 -2.61
C THR A 156 4.61 -34.24 -3.35
N THR A 157 4.54 -35.13 -4.34
CA THR A 157 5.54 -35.24 -5.40
C THR A 157 5.55 -33.94 -6.22
N PRO A 158 6.70 -33.55 -6.82
CA PRO A 158 6.85 -32.29 -7.54
C PRO A 158 5.70 -32.05 -8.51
N ASN A 159 5.13 -30.84 -8.47
CA ASN A 159 4.15 -30.31 -9.42
C ASN A 159 2.67 -30.66 -9.15
N SER A 160 2.26 -30.93 -7.92
CA SER A 160 0.83 -30.95 -7.59
C SER A 160 0.30 -29.52 -7.47
N GLU A 161 -0.30 -29.01 -8.54
CA GLU A 161 -1.11 -27.80 -8.50
C GLU A 161 -2.37 -28.08 -7.66
N GLY A 162 -2.41 -27.55 -6.43
CA GLY A 162 -3.65 -27.43 -5.68
C GLY A 162 -4.40 -26.21 -6.21
N GLN A 163 -5.06 -26.35 -7.35
CA GLN A 163 -5.90 -25.30 -7.91
C GLN A 163 -7.30 -25.39 -7.30
N SER A 164 -7.64 -24.45 -6.42
CA SER A 164 -9.04 -24.04 -6.37
C SER A 164 -9.30 -23.23 -7.64
N THR A 165 -10.38 -23.51 -8.37
CA THR A 165 -10.83 -22.69 -9.52
C THR A 165 -12.09 -21.89 -9.15
N SER A 166 -12.26 -21.63 -7.85
CA SER A 166 -13.34 -20.82 -7.26
C SER A 166 -13.14 -19.34 -7.53
N ASP A 167 -14.26 -18.67 -7.89
CA ASP A 167 -14.50 -17.23 -7.71
C ASP A 167 -15.39 -17.01 -6.45
N CYS A 168 -15.31 -17.92 -5.46
CA CYS A 168 -16.07 -17.90 -4.21
C CYS A 168 -15.08 -17.93 -3.04
N ALA A 169 -15.46 -17.32 -1.91
CA ALA A 169 -14.79 -17.48 -0.63
C ALA A 169 -14.50 -18.96 -0.31
N ASP A 170 -13.24 -19.34 -0.39
CA ASP A 170 -12.68 -20.63 -0.08
C ASP A 170 -12.10 -20.65 1.34
N VAL A 171 -12.09 -21.82 1.98
CA VAL A 171 -11.33 -22.03 3.22
C VAL A 171 -10.34 -23.15 3.01
N ILE A 172 -9.05 -22.82 2.99
CA ILE A 172 -7.98 -23.78 2.79
C ILE A 172 -7.22 -23.97 4.11
N LYS A 173 -7.08 -25.21 4.56
CA LYS A 173 -6.43 -25.55 5.83
C LYS A 173 -5.35 -26.60 5.63
N PHE A 174 -4.19 -26.39 6.22
CA PHE A 174 -3.07 -27.34 6.23
C PHE A 174 -2.42 -27.39 7.61
N ASP A 175 -1.81 -28.53 7.96
CA ASP A 175 -0.91 -28.58 9.12
C ASP A 175 0.45 -27.99 8.72
N THR A 176 1.17 -28.64 7.81
CA THR A 176 2.43 -28.13 7.25
C THR A 176 2.45 -28.24 5.73
N MET A 177 2.87 -27.16 5.04
CA MET A 177 3.30 -27.24 3.64
C MET A 177 4.83 -27.37 3.61
N ASP A 178 5.33 -28.50 3.10
CA ASP A 178 6.76 -28.79 3.04
C ASP A 178 7.21 -29.22 1.64
N ASN A 179 8.09 -28.40 1.05
CA ASN A 179 8.69 -28.63 -0.26
C ASN A 179 9.96 -29.47 -0.14
N LYS A 180 9.82 -30.78 0.16
CA LYS A 180 10.99 -31.67 0.17
C LYS A 180 11.50 -32.00 -1.23
N ASN A 181 10.64 -31.92 -2.26
CA ASN A 181 10.90 -32.44 -3.61
C ASN A 181 10.44 -31.55 -4.79
N GLY A 182 9.90 -30.34 -4.58
CA GLY A 182 9.35 -29.48 -5.64
C GLY A 182 8.42 -28.37 -5.16
N SER A 183 8.39 -27.23 -5.87
CA SER A 183 7.51 -26.09 -5.56
C SER A 183 6.04 -26.49 -5.37
N VAL A 184 5.42 -25.97 -4.31
CA VAL A 184 3.98 -26.13 -4.05
C VAL A 184 3.30 -24.80 -4.33
N THR A 185 2.27 -24.81 -5.16
CA THR A 185 1.46 -23.63 -5.45
C THR A 185 0.01 -23.90 -5.07
N VAL A 186 -0.56 -22.99 -4.28
CA VAL A 186 -1.98 -22.93 -3.94
C VAL A 186 -2.53 -21.64 -4.55
N ASN A 187 -3.58 -21.74 -5.36
CA ASN A 187 -4.25 -20.59 -5.95
C ASN A 187 -5.73 -20.60 -5.58
N THR A 188 -6.23 -19.47 -5.09
CA THR A 188 -7.64 -19.09 -5.12
C THR A 188 -7.75 -17.93 -6.12
N TYR A 189 -8.70 -17.99 -7.06
CA TYR A 189 -8.74 -17.05 -8.19
C TYR A 189 -9.79 -15.94 -7.98
N GLY A 190 -10.37 -15.87 -6.78
CA GLY A 190 -11.08 -14.71 -6.23
C GLY A 190 -12.24 -15.06 -5.27
N GLY A 191 -12.81 -14.04 -4.64
CA GLY A 191 -13.72 -14.17 -3.49
C GLY A 191 -12.98 -13.86 -2.19
N ASP A 192 -13.69 -13.67 -1.07
CA ASP A 192 -13.04 -13.42 0.23
C ASP A 192 -12.53 -14.75 0.83
N ASP A 193 -11.28 -15.11 0.55
CA ASP A 193 -10.70 -16.42 0.83
C ASP A 193 -10.01 -16.49 2.20
N TYR A 194 -9.94 -17.68 2.80
CA TYR A 194 -9.32 -17.94 4.10
C TYR A 194 -8.29 -19.06 4.03
N PHE A 195 -7.01 -18.71 4.13
CA PHE A 195 -5.90 -19.66 4.16
C PHE A 195 -5.39 -19.83 5.60
N ILE A 196 -5.33 -21.07 6.09
CA ILE A 196 -4.81 -21.41 7.43
C ILE A 196 -3.70 -22.46 7.32
N GLY A 197 -2.55 -22.21 7.95
CA GLY A 197 -1.49 -23.19 8.08
C GLY A 197 -0.76 -23.11 9.42
N ASN A 198 -0.34 -24.24 10.01
CA ASN A 198 0.58 -24.15 11.16
C ASN A 198 1.99 -23.77 10.70
N ALA A 199 2.44 -24.26 9.55
CA ALA A 199 3.75 -23.88 9.00
C ALA A 199 3.82 -23.94 7.46
N LEU A 200 4.40 -22.90 6.87
CA LEU A 200 4.90 -22.87 5.49
C LEU A 200 6.41 -23.01 5.54
N ASN A 201 6.87 -24.22 5.26
CA ASN A 201 8.26 -24.60 5.37
C ASN A 201 8.86 -24.87 4.00
N ASN A 202 9.99 -24.24 3.72
CA ASN A 202 10.84 -24.65 2.62
C ASN A 202 12.02 -25.45 3.16
N ALA A 203 11.88 -26.79 3.19
CA ALA A 203 12.91 -27.71 3.68
C ALA A 203 13.79 -28.31 2.59
N GLY A 204 13.73 -27.79 1.36
CA GLY A 204 14.37 -28.36 0.16
C GLY A 204 15.71 -29.00 0.47
N ASN A 205 15.75 -30.33 0.49
CA ASN A 205 16.88 -31.09 0.99
C ASN A 205 17.83 -31.33 -0.19
N TYR A 206 18.77 -30.42 -0.45
CA TYR A 206 19.77 -30.58 -1.52
C TYR A 206 20.86 -31.59 -1.10
N TRP A 207 20.48 -32.83 -0.84
CA TRP A 207 21.45 -33.90 -0.59
C TRP A 207 21.10 -35.18 -1.35
N SER A 208 21.13 -35.14 -2.68
CA SER A 208 21.63 -36.23 -3.55
C SER A 208 21.15 -36.11 -5.00
N ALA A 209 21.92 -35.44 -5.86
CA ALA A 209 22.17 -35.89 -7.22
C ALA A 209 23.25 -35.02 -7.83
N GLY A 210 24.44 -35.59 -8.02
CA GLY A 210 25.45 -34.94 -8.84
C GLY A 210 24.88 -34.60 -10.20
N SER A 211 25.05 -33.33 -10.61
CA SER A 211 25.32 -32.92 -11.99
C SER A 211 24.34 -33.35 -13.11
N ALA A 212 23.12 -33.81 -12.84
CA ALA A 212 22.25 -34.35 -13.89
C ALA A 212 21.03 -33.48 -14.27
N LEU A 213 20.73 -32.41 -13.54
CA LEU A 213 19.69 -31.44 -13.92
C LEU A 213 20.33 -30.05 -13.96
N GLY A 214 20.85 -29.67 -15.12
CA GLY A 214 21.49 -28.38 -15.36
C GLY A 214 20.49 -27.21 -15.41
N GLY A 215 19.76 -26.97 -14.33
CA GLY A 215 18.87 -25.82 -14.18
C GLY A 215 18.89 -25.31 -12.73
N ASN A 216 19.07 -24.01 -12.56
CA ASN A 216 18.86 -23.27 -11.31
C ASN A 216 17.37 -23.32 -10.92
N ASN A 217 16.86 -24.47 -10.49
CA ASN A 217 15.47 -24.56 -10.07
C ASN A 217 15.35 -24.09 -8.62
N ALA A 218 14.98 -22.82 -8.46
CA ALA A 218 14.54 -22.25 -7.19
C ALA A 218 13.29 -23.01 -6.71
N TYR A 219 13.38 -23.66 -5.55
CA TYR A 219 12.23 -24.29 -4.90
C TYR A 219 11.54 -23.24 -4.04
N HIS A 220 10.26 -22.96 -4.29
CA HIS A 220 9.47 -22.03 -3.49
C HIS A 220 8.06 -22.57 -3.24
N ASN A 221 7.45 -22.20 -2.12
CA ASN A 221 6.01 -22.35 -1.96
C ASN A 221 5.35 -21.03 -2.33
N ARG A 222 4.25 -21.07 -3.07
CA ARG A 222 3.45 -19.89 -3.37
C ARG A 222 2.00 -20.12 -2.96
N VAL A 223 1.47 -19.22 -2.17
CA VAL A 223 0.03 -19.08 -1.93
C VAL A 223 -0.40 -17.82 -2.66
N ASN A 224 -1.36 -17.94 -3.58
CA ASN A 224 -1.95 -16.82 -4.28
C ASN A 224 -3.44 -16.76 -3.95
N MET A 225 -3.86 -15.65 -3.37
CA MET A 225 -5.23 -15.46 -2.88
C MET A 225 -6.16 -14.80 -3.93
N GLY A 226 -5.60 -14.14 -4.94
CA GLY A 226 -6.39 -13.59 -6.04
C GLY A 226 -7.08 -12.26 -5.72
N ASP A 227 -8.27 -12.05 -6.26
CA ASP A 227 -9.06 -10.83 -5.99
C ASP A 227 -10.06 -11.10 -4.85
N GLY A 228 -10.07 -10.30 -3.78
CA GLY A 228 -10.88 -10.59 -2.61
C GLY A 228 -10.49 -9.76 -1.41
N ASN A 229 -11.24 -9.82 -0.31
CA ASN A 229 -10.71 -9.42 1.00
C ASN A 229 -10.26 -10.69 1.71
N ASP A 230 -9.05 -11.10 1.43
CA ASP A 230 -8.54 -12.40 1.81
C ASP A 230 -7.95 -12.38 3.20
N THR A 231 -7.88 -13.54 3.85
CA THR A 231 -7.17 -13.69 5.10
C THR A 231 -6.26 -14.90 5.09
N VAL A 232 -5.00 -14.67 5.40
CA VAL A 232 -3.97 -15.67 5.57
C VAL A 232 -3.52 -15.71 7.02
N ASP A 233 -3.65 -16.85 7.68
CA ASP A 233 -3.17 -17.09 9.04
C ASP A 233 -2.17 -18.25 9.04
N VAL A 234 -0.91 -17.93 9.30
CA VAL A 234 0.20 -18.88 9.24
C VAL A 234 0.99 -18.84 10.53
N GLY A 235 1.10 -19.99 11.19
CA GLY A 235 1.89 -20.12 12.41
C GLY A 235 3.36 -19.76 12.20
N LEU A 236 4.03 -20.38 11.23
CA LEU A 236 5.44 -20.17 10.92
C LEU A 236 5.68 -20.05 9.41
N LEU A 237 6.41 -19.02 8.98
CA LEU A 237 6.80 -18.82 7.58
C LEU A 237 8.33 -18.86 7.50
N THR A 238 8.90 -20.01 7.16
CA THR A 238 10.34 -20.23 7.34
C THR A 238 10.97 -20.96 6.16
N ASN A 239 12.23 -20.59 5.93
CA ASN A 239 13.17 -21.34 5.15
C ASN A 239 14.21 -21.94 6.09
N ILE A 240 14.16 -23.26 6.31
CA ILE A 240 15.01 -23.95 7.27
C ILE A 240 16.41 -24.27 6.74
N ASN A 241 16.68 -24.00 5.45
CA ASN A 241 17.96 -24.31 4.80
C ASN A 241 18.73 -23.03 4.43
N GLN A 242 19.41 -22.46 5.44
CA GLN A 242 20.15 -21.18 5.37
C GLN A 242 21.33 -21.14 4.38
N SER A 243 21.61 -22.23 3.65
CA SER A 243 22.79 -22.37 2.79
C SER A 243 22.52 -22.18 1.31
N PHE A 244 21.26 -21.98 0.88
CA PHE A 244 20.90 -21.94 -0.55
C PHE A 244 20.26 -20.60 -0.92
N LYS A 245 20.77 -19.98 -1.99
CA LYS A 245 20.47 -18.60 -2.42
C LYS A 245 19.08 -18.40 -3.05
N ASP A 246 18.28 -19.46 -3.20
CA ASP A 246 17.10 -19.48 -4.07
C ASP A 246 15.88 -20.20 -3.45
N THR A 247 15.82 -20.33 -2.13
CA THR A 247 14.64 -20.89 -1.44
C THR A 247 13.92 -19.80 -0.67
N TYR A 248 12.61 -19.65 -0.91
CA TYR A 248 11.74 -18.71 -0.19
C TYR A 248 10.29 -19.20 -0.29
N ASN A 249 9.41 -18.65 0.54
CA ASN A 249 7.96 -18.78 0.38
C ASN A 249 7.40 -17.41 -0.05
N ILE A 250 6.37 -17.42 -0.89
CA ILE A 250 5.60 -16.25 -1.28
C ILE A 250 4.16 -16.44 -0.79
N ILE A 251 3.65 -15.46 -0.07
CA ILE A 251 2.21 -15.26 0.09
C ILE A 251 1.84 -14.05 -0.75
N ASP A 252 1.04 -14.25 -1.77
CA ASP A 252 0.51 -13.23 -2.66
C ASP A 252 -0.97 -13.06 -2.32
N LEU A 253 -1.29 -11.95 -1.67
CA LEU A 253 -2.64 -11.60 -1.24
C LEU A 253 -3.49 -11.09 -2.41
N GLY A 254 -2.85 -10.70 -3.51
CA GLY A 254 -3.57 -10.16 -4.66
C GLY A 254 -4.26 -8.84 -4.36
N ALA A 255 -5.50 -8.66 -4.84
CA ALA A 255 -6.20 -7.38 -4.78
C ALA A 255 -7.42 -7.40 -3.85
N GLY A 256 -7.41 -6.50 -2.87
CA GLY A 256 -8.53 -6.09 -2.04
C GLY A 256 -8.03 -5.72 -0.65
N ASN A 257 -8.90 -5.76 0.36
CA ASN A 257 -8.50 -5.39 1.72
C ASN A 257 -8.06 -6.63 2.48
N ASP A 258 -6.85 -7.08 2.21
CA ASP A 258 -6.39 -8.38 2.66
C ASP A 258 -5.79 -8.34 4.05
N LYS A 259 -5.70 -9.50 4.69
CA LYS A 259 -5.10 -9.67 6.00
C LYS A 259 -4.11 -10.82 6.00
N ALA A 260 -2.87 -10.56 6.41
CA ALA A 260 -1.90 -11.61 6.66
C ALA A 260 -1.46 -11.58 8.13
N ASN A 261 -1.55 -12.72 8.81
CA ASN A 261 -1.02 -12.93 10.15
C ASN A 261 0.03 -14.03 10.14
N ILE A 262 1.27 -13.66 10.43
CA ILE A 262 2.37 -14.60 10.67
C ILE A 262 2.64 -14.64 12.17
N ASP A 263 2.14 -15.70 12.77
CA ASP A 263 2.04 -15.85 14.22
C ASP A 263 3.40 -16.05 14.90
N ASN A 264 4.46 -16.35 14.16
CA ASN A 264 5.79 -16.60 14.70
C ASN A 264 6.87 -15.84 13.91
N MET A 265 7.89 -16.54 13.41
CA MET A 265 8.98 -15.93 12.67
C MET A 265 8.74 -16.00 11.16
N MET A 266 9.03 -14.90 10.47
CA MET A 266 9.22 -14.86 9.03
C MET A 266 10.73 -14.84 8.73
N TYR A 267 11.22 -15.87 8.04
CA TYR A 267 12.65 -16.01 7.73
C TYR A 267 12.93 -16.17 6.23
N SER A 268 13.40 -15.11 5.60
CA SER A 268 13.71 -15.02 4.17
C SER A 268 12.54 -15.36 3.24
N ASN A 269 11.39 -14.71 3.46
CA ASN A 269 10.16 -14.93 2.68
C ASN A 269 9.57 -13.61 2.18
N ALA A 270 8.59 -13.71 1.29
CA ALA A 270 7.84 -12.58 0.77
C ALA A 270 6.35 -12.67 1.14
N ILE A 271 5.79 -11.52 1.50
CA ILE A 271 4.34 -11.26 1.47
C ILE A 271 4.12 -10.14 0.45
N LEU A 272 3.21 -10.33 -0.48
CA LEU A 272 2.88 -9.38 -1.54
C LEU A 272 1.39 -9.07 -1.45
N SER A 273 1.02 -7.81 -1.64
CA SER A 273 -0.34 -7.35 -1.93
C SER A 273 -0.29 -6.35 -3.10
N ALA A 274 -1.38 -6.26 -3.84
CA ALA A 274 -1.52 -5.43 -5.02
C ALA A 274 -2.25 -4.11 -4.72
N SER A 275 -3.56 -4.13 -4.50
CA SER A 275 -4.36 -2.91 -4.30
C SER A 275 -5.42 -3.11 -3.24
N GLY A 276 -5.63 -2.12 -2.37
CA GLY A 276 -6.61 -2.12 -1.30
C GLY A 276 -5.94 -1.82 0.04
N ASN A 277 -6.71 -1.81 1.12
CA ASN A 277 -6.21 -1.44 2.44
C ASN A 277 -5.85 -2.71 3.21
N ASN A 278 -4.57 -3.09 3.18
CA ASN A 278 -4.12 -4.38 3.69
C ASN A 278 -3.71 -4.30 5.16
N THR A 279 -3.87 -5.38 5.91
CA THR A 279 -3.36 -5.51 7.28
C THR A 279 -2.41 -6.69 7.40
N ILE A 280 -1.11 -6.40 7.54
CA ILE A 280 -0.05 -7.41 7.64
C ILE A 280 0.55 -7.38 9.04
N SER A 281 0.50 -8.50 9.74
CA SER A 281 1.06 -8.67 11.09
C SER A 281 2.08 -9.81 11.07
N VAL A 282 3.29 -9.53 11.53
CA VAL A 282 4.36 -10.53 11.65
C VAL A 282 4.95 -10.45 13.05
N ARG A 283 4.94 -11.54 13.82
CA ARG A 283 5.49 -11.50 15.19
C ARG A 283 7.00 -11.23 15.20
N ALA A 284 7.77 -11.82 14.29
CA ALA A 284 9.22 -11.60 14.17
C ALA A 284 9.71 -11.71 12.73
N MET A 285 10.66 -10.86 12.33
CA MET A 285 11.30 -10.93 11.01
C MET A 285 12.81 -11.08 11.17
N SER A 286 13.39 -12.04 10.46
CA SER A 286 14.84 -12.27 10.45
C SER A 286 15.30 -12.74 9.08
N GLY A 287 16.57 -12.52 8.74
CA GLY A 287 17.06 -12.70 7.37
C GLY A 287 16.45 -11.66 6.41
N THR A 288 16.43 -12.00 5.14
CA THR A 288 16.03 -11.07 4.07
C THR A 288 14.58 -11.29 3.70
N ASN A 289 13.70 -10.55 4.34
CA ASN A 289 12.28 -10.63 4.05
C ASN A 289 11.83 -9.50 3.13
N LEU A 290 10.73 -9.71 2.42
CA LEU A 290 10.03 -8.69 1.65
C LEU A 290 8.56 -8.64 2.10
N ILE A 291 8.05 -7.45 2.40
CA ILE A 291 6.60 -7.21 2.49
C ILE A 291 6.29 -6.13 1.46
N ALA A 292 5.51 -6.44 0.43
CA ALA A 292 5.01 -5.44 -0.50
C ALA A 292 3.54 -5.19 -0.24
N THR A 293 3.17 -3.97 0.13
CA THR A 293 1.80 -3.65 0.57
C THR A 293 0.90 -3.20 -0.57
N GLY A 294 1.47 -2.74 -1.69
CA GLY A 294 0.69 -2.32 -2.84
C GLY A 294 0.17 -0.89 -2.68
N THR A 295 -0.94 -0.56 -3.34
CA THR A 295 -1.63 0.74 -3.18
C THR A 295 -2.73 0.68 -2.14
N GLY A 296 -2.89 1.72 -1.31
CA GLY A 296 -4.02 1.85 -0.40
C GLY A 296 -3.57 2.32 0.97
N ASP A 297 -4.49 2.34 1.93
CA ASP A 297 -4.16 2.66 3.33
C ASP A 297 -3.75 1.37 4.05
N ASP A 298 -2.47 1.02 4.01
CA ASP A 298 -1.97 -0.24 4.53
C ASP A 298 -1.54 -0.17 6.01
N VAL A 299 -1.71 -1.27 6.74
CA VAL A 299 -1.31 -1.42 8.14
C VAL A 299 -0.31 -2.56 8.28
N VAL A 300 0.94 -2.25 8.62
CA VAL A 300 1.98 -3.25 8.87
C VAL A 300 2.40 -3.23 10.34
N THR A 301 2.36 -4.38 11.00
CA THR A 301 2.79 -4.56 12.39
C THR A 301 3.88 -5.63 12.51
N ILE A 302 5.02 -5.27 13.10
CA ILE A 302 6.15 -6.16 13.38
C ILE A 302 6.36 -6.27 14.89
N GLY A 303 6.14 -7.46 15.43
CA GLY A 303 6.05 -7.74 16.87
C GLY A 303 7.39 -7.76 17.63
N SER A 304 8.53 -7.82 16.95
CA SER A 304 9.85 -7.93 17.59
C SER A 304 10.96 -7.29 16.74
N ALA A 305 12.20 -7.76 16.85
CA ALA A 305 13.34 -7.14 16.18
C ALA A 305 13.17 -7.16 14.65
N PHE A 306 13.54 -6.04 14.02
CA PHE A 306 13.48 -5.83 12.57
C PHE A 306 14.86 -5.39 12.09
N SER A 307 15.52 -6.27 11.34
CA SER A 307 16.87 -6.07 10.82
C SER A 307 17.05 -6.81 9.50
N ASN A 308 17.77 -6.22 8.54
CA ASN A 308 18.11 -6.81 7.24
C ASN A 308 16.90 -7.27 6.41
N SER A 309 15.71 -6.72 6.66
CA SER A 309 14.46 -7.03 5.95
C SER A 309 13.93 -5.78 5.27
N GLN A 310 13.22 -5.96 4.16
CA GLN A 310 12.64 -4.88 3.39
C GLN A 310 11.11 -4.92 3.46
N ILE A 311 10.51 -3.74 3.50
CA ILE A 311 9.09 -3.52 3.16
C ILE A 311 9.13 -2.60 1.95
N ALA A 312 8.40 -2.88 0.87
CA ALA A 312 8.53 -2.11 -0.35
C ALA A 312 7.19 -1.86 -1.04
N TYR A 313 6.98 -0.63 -1.48
CA TYR A 313 5.94 -0.33 -2.46
C TYR A 313 6.39 -0.87 -3.84
N PRO A 314 5.55 -1.62 -4.56
CA PRO A 314 5.96 -2.17 -5.86
C PRO A 314 6.21 -1.03 -6.87
N LEU A 315 7.47 -0.90 -7.31
CA LEU A 315 7.95 0.12 -8.26
C LEU A 315 7.28 0.08 -9.64
N ASN A 316 6.55 -1.00 -9.96
CA ASN A 316 5.65 -1.09 -11.10
C ASN A 316 4.31 -1.60 -10.58
N LYS A 317 3.21 -0.98 -11.01
CA LYS A 317 1.81 -1.20 -10.57
C LYS A 317 1.23 -2.61 -10.84
N GLY A 318 2.07 -3.64 -10.88
CA GLY A 318 1.69 -5.04 -11.02
C GLY A 318 2.48 -5.90 -10.05
N ILE A 319 1.87 -7.02 -9.64
CA ILE A 319 2.47 -8.06 -8.79
C ILE A 319 3.91 -8.32 -9.25
N LEU A 320 4.87 -8.22 -8.32
CA LEU A 320 6.28 -8.52 -8.62
C LEU A 320 6.36 -9.93 -9.22
N LEU A 321 6.94 -10.05 -10.40
CA LEU A 321 7.17 -11.37 -11.00
C LEU A 321 8.12 -12.17 -10.09
N ASP A 322 7.96 -13.50 -10.06
CA ASP A 322 8.77 -14.40 -9.23
C ASP A 322 10.29 -14.14 -9.39
N GLU A 323 10.76 -13.73 -10.58
CA GLU A 323 12.16 -13.38 -10.84
C GLU A 323 12.60 -12.07 -10.15
N GLN A 324 11.71 -11.10 -9.99
CA GLN A 324 11.99 -9.87 -9.26
C GLN A 324 12.06 -10.13 -7.76
N VAL A 325 11.11 -10.92 -7.24
CA VAL A 325 11.14 -11.39 -5.84
C VAL A 325 12.40 -12.19 -5.59
N ARG A 326 12.74 -13.09 -6.52
CA ARG A 326 14.00 -13.85 -6.49
C ARG A 326 15.20 -12.92 -6.45
N THR A 327 15.27 -11.90 -7.30
CA THR A 327 16.40 -10.95 -7.31
C THR A 327 16.53 -10.26 -5.95
N ILE A 328 15.44 -9.74 -5.41
CA ILE A 328 15.41 -9.06 -4.11
C ILE A 328 15.83 -9.99 -2.97
N LEU A 329 15.35 -11.24 -2.95
CA LEU A 329 15.64 -12.20 -1.89
C LEU A 329 17.03 -12.86 -2.04
N SER A 330 17.49 -13.12 -3.27
CA SER A 330 18.73 -13.85 -3.59
C SER A 330 19.99 -12.97 -3.64
N GLU A 331 19.87 -11.68 -3.97
CA GLU A 331 21.01 -10.73 -3.94
C GLU A 331 21.41 -10.35 -2.50
N SER A 332 20.69 -10.85 -1.50
CA SER A 332 20.92 -10.49 -0.09
C SER A 332 22.04 -11.24 0.64
N GLN A 333 22.90 -11.97 -0.08
CA GLN A 333 24.29 -12.13 0.37
C GLN A 333 25.06 -10.85 -0.04
N ILE A 334 24.80 -9.77 0.70
CA ILE A 334 25.64 -8.57 0.78
C ILE A 334 26.96 -8.97 1.47
N SER A 335 27.78 -9.82 0.84
CA SER A 335 29.17 -10.05 1.26
C SER A 335 30.16 -9.15 0.54
N ASP A 336 29.76 -8.58 -0.61
CA ASP A 336 30.62 -7.68 -1.41
C ASP A 336 30.18 -6.20 -1.30
N TYR A 337 29.18 -5.91 -0.47
CA TYR A 337 28.73 -4.56 -0.12
C TYR A 337 29.26 -4.18 1.28
N GLU A 338 30.58 -4.10 1.41
CA GLU A 338 31.24 -3.43 2.55
C GLU A 338 30.93 -1.91 2.61
N ASN A 339 30.04 -1.37 1.76
CA ASN A 339 29.61 0.02 1.75
C ASN A 339 28.07 0.17 1.81
N GLN A 340 27.48 -0.14 2.96
CA GLN A 340 26.28 0.48 3.54
C GLN A 340 25.08 0.79 2.61
N THR A 341 24.22 -0.19 2.34
CA THR A 341 22.80 0.06 2.06
C THR A 341 21.98 -0.51 3.20
N LYS A 342 21.35 0.36 3.98
CA LYS A 342 20.43 -0.02 5.07
C LYS A 342 19.23 -0.80 4.50
N ALA A 343 18.56 -1.58 5.33
CA ALA A 343 17.31 -2.20 4.89
C ALA A 343 16.26 -1.09 4.68
N LEU A 344 15.37 -1.24 3.69
CA LEU A 344 14.43 -0.20 3.28
C LEU A 344 13.00 -0.60 3.65
N VAL A 345 12.25 0.32 4.25
CA VAL A 345 10.79 0.24 4.37
C VAL A 345 10.19 1.33 3.52
N HIS A 346 9.43 0.98 2.50
CA HIS A 346 8.72 1.90 1.62
C HIS A 346 7.25 1.51 1.58
N LEU A 347 6.34 2.39 2.04
CA LEU A 347 4.89 2.10 2.05
C LEU A 347 4.12 2.73 0.88
N GLY A 348 4.65 3.81 0.29
CA GLY A 348 4.18 4.36 -0.97
C GLY A 348 3.02 5.32 -0.81
N GLU A 349 1.99 5.19 -1.64
CA GLU A 349 0.84 6.11 -1.63
C GLU A 349 -0.27 5.59 -0.71
N GLY A 350 -0.91 6.48 0.05
CA GLY A 350 -2.01 6.16 0.97
C GLY A 350 -1.71 6.61 2.40
N ASN A 351 -2.70 6.50 3.30
CA ASN A 351 -2.52 6.81 4.72
C ASN A 351 -2.04 5.54 5.46
N ASN A 352 -0.77 5.21 5.32
CA ASN A 352 -0.21 3.96 5.80
C ASN A 352 0.14 4.01 7.28
N LYS A 353 0.13 2.85 7.93
CA LYS A 353 0.49 2.70 9.33
C LYS A 353 1.50 1.58 9.54
N LEU A 354 2.69 1.94 10.01
CA LEU A 354 3.73 1.00 10.41
C LEU A 354 3.91 1.00 11.92
N THR A 355 3.90 -0.17 12.54
CA THR A 355 4.25 -0.35 13.95
C THR A 355 5.33 -1.41 14.11
N VAL A 356 6.47 -1.04 14.67
CA VAL A 356 7.57 -1.95 15.03
C VAL A 356 7.73 -1.93 16.55
N THR A 357 7.30 -2.99 17.23
CA THR A 357 7.34 -3.05 18.70
C THR A 357 8.70 -3.47 19.27
N GLY A 358 9.61 -3.97 18.44
CA GLY A 358 10.97 -4.33 18.82
C GLY A 358 12.03 -3.28 18.46
N LEU A 359 13.29 -3.75 18.36
CA LEU A 359 14.43 -2.95 17.91
C LEU A 359 14.46 -2.89 16.37
N SER A 360 14.47 -1.68 15.83
CA SER A 360 14.82 -1.38 14.44
C SER A 360 16.27 -0.96 14.38
N THR A 361 17.07 -1.67 13.57
CA THR A 361 18.49 -1.33 13.40
C THR A 361 18.93 -1.30 11.94
N GLY A 362 19.50 -0.18 11.52
CA GLY A 362 20.04 -0.02 10.16
C GLY A 362 18.95 -0.06 9.09
N ILE A 363 17.82 0.61 9.35
CA ILE A 363 16.66 0.68 8.47
C ILE A 363 16.44 2.12 8.00
N ASP A 364 16.17 2.33 6.73
CA ASP A 364 15.62 3.59 6.23
C ASP A 364 14.11 3.37 5.99
N TYR A 365 13.28 4.20 6.65
CA TYR A 365 11.83 4.23 6.48
C TYR A 365 11.49 5.38 5.53
N GLU A 366 10.74 5.10 4.48
CA GLU A 366 10.24 6.02 3.46
C GLU A 366 8.73 5.82 3.36
N MET A 367 7.93 6.73 3.91
CA MET A 367 6.49 6.48 4.02
C MET A 367 5.76 6.76 2.70
N GLY A 368 6.09 7.88 2.05
CA GLY A 368 5.65 8.19 0.70
C GLY A 368 4.70 9.38 0.69
N ALA A 369 3.51 9.22 0.13
CA ALA A 369 2.52 10.29 0.06
C ALA A 369 1.20 9.86 0.72
N GLY A 370 0.57 10.76 1.46
CA GLY A 370 -0.59 10.48 2.31
C GLY A 370 -0.29 10.83 3.76
N ASN A 371 -1.28 10.71 4.64
CA ASN A 371 -1.10 11.00 6.07
C ASN A 371 -0.67 9.73 6.79
N ASP A 372 0.64 9.49 6.83
CA ASP A 372 1.23 8.25 7.30
C ASP A 372 1.46 8.24 8.82
N THR A 373 1.56 7.05 9.41
CA THR A 373 1.89 6.86 10.83
C THR A 373 2.98 5.81 11.01
N VAL A 374 4.12 6.22 11.59
CA VAL A 374 5.22 5.32 11.98
C VAL A 374 5.32 5.26 13.50
N SER A 375 5.29 4.06 14.07
CA SER A 375 5.60 3.86 15.49
C SER A 375 6.72 2.83 15.65
N VAL A 376 7.87 3.26 16.17
CA VAL A 376 9.02 2.39 16.44
C VAL A 376 9.32 2.41 17.93
N ASN A 377 9.42 1.22 18.53
CA ASN A 377 9.74 1.10 19.95
C ASN A 377 11.21 1.47 20.21
N GLN A 378 12.16 0.93 19.45
CA GLN A 378 13.57 1.33 19.55
C GLN A 378 14.18 1.58 18.18
N LEU A 379 14.78 2.75 17.96
CA LEU A 379 15.35 3.16 16.67
C LEU A 379 16.88 3.32 16.79
N LEU A 380 17.65 2.50 16.08
CA LEU A 380 19.12 2.49 16.12
C LEU A 380 19.72 2.54 14.70
N ARG A 381 20.56 3.53 14.40
CA ARG A 381 21.21 3.68 13.07
C ARG A 381 20.21 3.66 11.90
N SER A 382 18.99 4.11 12.14
CA SER A 382 17.88 4.07 11.20
C SER A 382 17.41 5.48 10.90
N SER A 383 16.89 5.74 9.71
CA SER A 383 16.29 7.02 9.35
C SER A 383 14.81 6.88 9.02
N VAL A 384 14.03 7.94 9.21
CA VAL A 384 12.63 8.01 8.79
C VAL A 384 12.46 9.22 7.89
N THR A 385 11.82 9.05 6.75
CA THR A 385 11.40 10.10 5.82
C THR A 385 9.91 9.88 5.59
N THR A 386 9.05 10.83 5.95
CA THR A 386 7.60 10.60 5.83
C THR A 386 7.10 11.00 4.45
N GLY A 387 7.44 12.18 3.95
CA GLY A 387 7.21 12.55 2.56
C GLY A 387 6.17 13.66 2.43
N ALA A 388 5.03 13.43 1.78
CA ALA A 388 4.01 14.46 1.62
C ALA A 388 2.69 14.07 2.31
N GLY A 389 2.12 14.93 3.14
CA GLY A 389 0.90 14.68 3.90
C GLY A 389 1.08 15.08 5.36
N ASP A 390 0.02 15.04 6.17
CA ASP A 390 0.15 15.32 7.61
C ASP A 390 0.52 14.01 8.35
N ASP A 391 1.81 13.79 8.57
CA ASP A 391 2.38 12.53 9.06
C ASP A 391 2.57 12.48 10.58
N SER A 392 2.64 11.26 11.13
CA SER A 392 2.87 11.01 12.55
C SER A 392 3.99 10.00 12.81
N VAL A 393 5.07 10.46 13.45
CA VAL A 393 6.21 9.62 13.84
C VAL A 393 6.26 9.46 15.35
N VAL A 394 6.33 8.23 15.86
CA VAL A 394 6.45 7.92 17.29
C VAL A 394 7.67 7.04 17.53
N ILE A 395 8.68 7.57 18.20
CA ILE A 395 9.90 6.83 18.57
C ILE A 395 9.96 6.74 20.10
N LYS A 396 9.77 5.56 20.69
CA LYS A 396 9.79 5.44 22.15
C LYS A 396 11.21 5.55 22.72
N ASP A 397 12.15 4.78 22.17
CA ASP A 397 13.56 4.80 22.56
C ASP A 397 14.45 5.12 21.34
N TRP A 398 14.97 6.35 21.27
CA TRP A 398 15.87 6.74 20.18
C TRP A 398 17.33 6.49 20.55
N ILE A 399 17.92 5.41 20.03
CA ILE A 399 19.29 5.01 20.32
C ILE A 399 20.20 5.59 19.22
N GLY A 400 20.87 6.71 19.52
CA GLY A 400 21.81 7.34 18.59
C GLY A 400 22.93 6.39 18.15
N GLY A 401 23.19 6.33 16.84
CA GLY A 401 24.21 5.45 16.26
C GLY A 401 25.65 5.91 16.55
N HIS A 402 26.49 4.98 16.99
CA HIS A 402 27.95 5.16 17.08
C HIS A 402 28.56 5.44 15.69
N VAL A 403 29.19 6.60 15.52
CA VAL A 403 30.02 6.91 14.34
C VAL A 403 31.31 6.09 14.44
N LEU A 404 31.47 5.08 13.59
CA LEU A 404 32.81 4.62 13.23
C LEU A 404 33.40 5.69 12.31
N GLU A 405 34.60 6.19 12.62
CA GLU A 405 35.28 7.22 11.83
C GLU A 405 35.22 6.89 10.33
N GLY A 406 34.66 7.79 9.51
CA GLY A 406 34.68 7.69 8.04
C GLY A 406 33.32 7.55 7.35
N THR A 407 32.23 7.23 8.05
CA THR A 407 30.87 7.20 7.47
C THR A 407 29.84 7.86 8.39
N PRO A 408 29.17 8.95 7.98
CA PRO A 408 28.14 9.58 8.78
C PRO A 408 26.87 8.71 8.82
N GLN A 409 26.80 7.74 9.74
CA GLN A 409 25.56 7.04 10.03
C GLN A 409 24.75 7.83 11.06
N ARG A 410 23.92 8.75 10.57
CA ARG A 410 22.97 9.50 11.40
C ARG A 410 21.67 8.70 11.51
N SER A 411 21.11 8.63 12.71
CA SER A 411 19.68 8.37 12.85
C SER A 411 18.98 9.72 12.72
N GLY A 412 18.15 9.88 11.70
CA GLY A 412 17.47 11.13 11.39
C GLY A 412 15.99 10.91 11.13
N VAL A 413 15.17 11.90 11.40
CA VAL A 413 13.80 11.97 10.92
C VAL A 413 13.68 13.21 10.03
N ASP A 414 13.17 13.01 8.83
CA ASP A 414 12.78 14.05 7.89
C ASP A 414 11.26 13.94 7.72
N LEU A 415 10.53 14.98 8.11
CA LEU A 415 9.07 15.01 8.07
C LEU A 415 8.53 15.47 6.70
N GLY A 416 9.38 16.00 5.82
CA GLY A 416 8.96 16.31 4.46
C GLY A 416 8.02 17.51 4.37
N ALA A 417 6.83 17.33 3.79
CA ALA A 417 5.89 18.40 3.49
C ALA A 417 4.51 18.09 4.09
N GLY A 418 3.99 18.97 4.93
CA GLY A 418 2.75 18.73 5.67
C GLY A 418 2.73 19.44 7.01
N ASN A 419 1.73 19.16 7.83
CA ASN A 419 1.77 19.56 9.23
C ASN A 419 2.06 18.33 10.09
N ASP A 420 3.34 18.03 10.24
CA ASP A 420 3.78 16.76 10.74
C ASP A 420 3.92 16.74 12.26
N THR A 421 3.85 15.55 12.86
CA THR A 421 4.05 15.38 14.29
C THR A 421 5.03 14.26 14.57
N ILE A 422 6.12 14.59 15.26
CA ILE A 422 7.01 13.60 15.87
C ILE A 422 6.86 13.57 17.38
N THR A 423 6.77 12.37 17.97
CA THR A 423 6.78 12.14 19.41
C THR A 423 7.95 11.26 19.78
N VAL A 424 8.82 11.74 20.68
CA VAL A 424 9.97 11.00 21.17
C VAL A 424 9.81 10.68 22.65
N GLY A 425 9.91 9.40 23.01
CA GLY A 425 9.82 8.92 24.39
C GLY A 425 11.07 9.18 25.23
N GLY A 426 11.01 8.75 26.49
CA GLY A 426 11.78 9.37 27.57
C GLY A 426 12.87 8.57 28.29
N GLN A 427 13.40 7.49 27.71
CA GLN A 427 14.46 6.72 28.37
C GLN A 427 15.57 6.30 27.38
N ASN A 428 16.74 6.95 27.54
CA ASN A 428 18.08 6.55 27.09
C ASN A 428 18.60 7.04 25.72
N ILE A 429 18.94 8.33 25.67
CA ILE A 429 20.14 8.80 24.93
C ILE A 429 21.45 8.48 25.72
N THR A 430 21.36 7.88 26.92
CA THR A 430 22.50 7.60 27.80
C THR A 430 22.61 6.12 28.16
N ASN A 431 23.82 5.56 27.99
CA ASN A 431 24.31 4.25 28.44
C ASN A 431 24.05 3.01 27.54
N MET A 432 24.76 2.93 26.42
CA MET A 432 25.44 1.66 26.13
C MET A 432 26.56 1.49 27.18
N THR A 433 26.31 0.72 28.23
CA THR A 433 27.30 0.29 29.24
C THR A 433 28.34 -0.69 28.68
N ALA A 434 28.73 -0.54 27.41
CA ALA A 434 29.89 -1.22 26.86
C ALA A 434 31.12 -0.41 27.26
N ALA A 435 31.94 -0.98 28.16
CA ALA A 435 33.09 -0.38 28.84
C ALA A 435 34.22 0.18 27.95
N ASN A 436 34.01 0.38 26.64
CA ASN A 436 34.99 0.88 25.68
C ASN A 436 34.43 1.89 24.64
N ALA A 437 33.18 2.33 24.73
CA ALA A 437 32.63 3.29 23.76
C ALA A 437 32.74 4.73 24.27
N THR A 438 33.75 5.46 23.80
CA THR A 438 33.76 6.93 23.90
C THR A 438 32.67 7.45 22.97
N ILE A 439 31.48 7.76 23.51
CA ILE A 439 30.36 8.34 22.74
C ILE A 439 30.81 9.71 22.26
N THR A 440 31.25 9.79 21.01
CA THR A 440 31.63 11.03 20.35
C THR A 440 30.46 11.45 19.46
N SER A 441 29.64 12.38 19.96
CA SER A 441 28.56 13.08 19.24
C SER A 441 27.53 12.22 18.49
N ASN A 442 26.53 11.71 19.22
CA ASN A 442 25.31 11.16 18.61
C ASN A 442 24.36 12.31 18.25
N GLN A 443 24.40 12.76 16.99
CA GLN A 443 23.46 13.76 16.47
C GLN A 443 22.21 13.05 15.93
N SER A 444 21.25 12.77 16.81
CA SER A 444 19.87 12.56 16.33
C SER A 444 19.36 13.88 15.79
N VAL A 445 18.82 13.87 14.59
CA VAL A 445 18.33 15.06 13.90
C VAL A 445 16.87 14.85 13.54
N VAL A 446 16.06 15.88 13.73
CA VAL A 446 14.72 16.00 13.17
C VAL A 446 14.72 17.21 12.26
N ASP A 447 14.26 17.02 11.03
CA ASP A 447 13.94 18.07 10.09
C ASP A 447 12.42 18.11 9.91
N GLY A 448 11.80 19.27 10.15
CA GLY A 448 10.37 19.47 9.94
C GLY A 448 10.02 19.62 8.46
N GLY A 449 10.92 20.23 7.67
CA GLY A 449 10.65 20.52 6.28
C GLY A 449 9.60 21.63 6.07
N ASP A 450 8.70 21.40 5.12
CA ASP A 450 7.71 22.36 4.64
C ASP A 450 6.37 22.20 5.36
N GLY A 451 6.01 23.17 6.21
CA GLY A 451 4.66 23.30 6.75
C GLY A 451 4.66 23.74 8.20
N TYR A 452 3.79 23.15 9.03
CA TYR A 452 3.72 23.46 10.46
C TYR A 452 3.94 22.19 11.28
N ASP A 453 5.15 22.06 11.81
CA ASP A 453 5.61 20.81 12.37
C ASP A 453 5.73 20.86 13.89
N ARG A 454 5.41 19.72 14.51
CA ARG A 454 5.34 19.57 15.96
C ARG A 454 6.27 18.48 16.47
N PHE A 455 7.10 18.85 17.44
CA PHE A 455 7.91 17.94 18.24
C PHE A 455 7.33 17.77 19.64
N ASN A 456 6.89 16.56 19.99
CA ASN A 456 6.45 16.17 21.32
C ASN A 456 7.56 15.42 22.07
N ALA A 457 7.97 15.95 23.21
CA ALA A 457 9.01 15.38 24.06
C ALA A 457 8.39 14.62 25.24
N GLY A 458 8.76 13.34 25.40
CA GLY A 458 8.46 12.52 26.58
C GLY A 458 9.25 12.95 27.82
N ASP A 459 9.67 12.01 28.67
CA ASP A 459 10.44 12.34 29.87
C ASP A 459 11.95 12.52 29.57
N SER A 460 12.62 13.48 30.21
CA SER A 460 14.09 13.59 30.20
C SER A 460 14.74 13.71 28.82
N VAL A 461 14.03 14.24 27.83
CA VAL A 461 14.55 14.50 26.48
C VAL A 461 15.39 15.77 26.50
N LYS A 462 16.58 15.69 25.90
CA LYS A 462 17.44 16.86 25.64
C LYS A 462 17.26 17.30 24.19
N ILE A 463 16.94 18.57 23.98
CA ILE A 463 16.59 19.14 22.69
C ILE A 463 17.54 20.31 22.41
N ASN A 464 18.05 20.41 21.20
CA ASN A 464 18.89 21.50 20.74
C ASN A 464 18.16 22.26 19.63
N LEU A 465 17.82 23.52 19.90
CA LEU A 465 17.27 24.46 18.93
C LEU A 465 18.39 25.35 18.39
N PHE A 466 18.40 25.58 17.07
CA PHE A 466 19.31 26.48 16.35
C PHE A 466 20.81 26.15 16.41
N ASN A 467 21.19 24.91 16.76
CA ASN A 467 22.58 24.49 16.95
C ASN A 467 23.33 24.20 15.62
N ILE A 468 24.63 24.53 15.52
CA ILE A 468 25.49 24.00 14.43
C ILE A 468 26.24 22.75 14.93
N PRO A 469 26.26 21.67 14.13
CA PRO A 469 27.07 20.49 14.38
C PRO A 469 28.61 20.67 14.25
N SER A 470 29.16 21.85 13.97
CA SER A 470 30.55 21.97 13.52
C SER A 470 31.49 22.74 14.47
N ALA A 471 31.84 22.13 15.60
CA ALA A 471 33.21 22.20 16.11
C ALA A 471 33.44 21.15 17.21
N PRO A 472 34.11 20.01 16.93
CA PRO A 472 34.55 19.05 17.95
C PRO A 472 35.71 19.60 18.80
N THR A 473 35.81 20.92 18.96
CA THR A 473 36.76 21.50 19.91
C THR A 473 36.21 21.27 21.30
N SER A 474 36.99 20.61 22.15
CA SER A 474 36.69 20.06 23.47
C SER A 474 36.12 21.01 24.54
N ARG A 475 35.66 22.21 24.19
CA ARG A 475 35.24 23.25 25.15
C ARG A 475 33.77 23.19 25.56
N TYR A 476 32.92 22.40 24.90
CA TYR A 476 31.48 22.34 25.19
C TYR A 476 30.89 20.92 25.17
N PRO A 477 31.36 19.99 26.03
CA PRO A 477 30.99 18.57 25.96
C PRO A 477 29.49 18.28 26.11
N ASN A 478 28.74 19.14 26.82
CA ASN A 478 27.35 18.84 27.18
C ASN A 478 26.30 19.42 26.21
N ALA A 479 26.69 20.30 25.28
CA ALA A 479 25.79 20.93 24.29
C ALA A 479 25.53 20.03 23.06
N TYR A 480 26.20 18.89 22.99
CA TYR A 480 26.09 17.93 21.88
C TYR A 480 25.28 16.68 22.26
N GLU A 481 24.78 16.62 23.49
CA GLU A 481 23.96 15.50 23.97
C GLU A 481 22.49 15.86 23.82
N GLY A 482 21.88 15.56 22.68
CA GLY A 482 20.45 15.80 22.47
C GLY A 482 20.01 15.70 21.01
N ILE A 483 18.70 15.78 20.81
CA ILE A 483 18.07 15.79 19.49
C ILE A 483 18.15 17.22 18.94
N THR A 484 18.71 17.37 17.75
CA THR A 484 18.74 18.67 17.05
C THR A 484 17.51 18.81 16.18
N LEU A 485 16.79 19.92 16.32
CA LEU A 485 15.60 20.20 15.52
C LEU A 485 15.93 21.28 14.46
N TYR A 486 15.56 20.99 13.22
CA TYR A 486 15.52 21.92 12.09
C TYR A 486 14.07 22.09 11.68
N ASP A 487 13.72 23.31 11.30
CA ASP A 487 12.44 23.57 10.66
C ASP A 487 11.18 23.16 11.46
N ILE A 488 11.28 23.05 12.79
CA ILE A 488 10.15 22.79 13.70
C ILE A 488 9.57 24.12 14.25
N GLU A 489 8.26 24.31 14.12
CA GLU A 489 7.52 25.46 14.65
C GLU A 489 7.11 25.28 16.12
N GLU A 490 6.85 24.03 16.53
CA GLU A 490 6.25 23.75 17.83
C GLU A 490 6.98 22.66 18.61
N VAL A 491 7.36 22.96 19.85
CA VAL A 491 7.99 22.02 20.79
C VAL A 491 7.12 21.89 22.03
N ASN A 492 6.43 20.76 22.13
CA ASN A 492 5.57 20.42 23.25
C ASN A 492 6.29 19.48 24.22
N LEU A 493 6.47 19.91 25.47
CA LEU A 493 7.10 19.12 26.52
C LEU A 493 6.00 18.35 27.27
N THR A 494 5.68 17.14 26.80
CA THR A 494 4.64 16.26 27.35
C THR A 494 5.09 15.39 28.54
N GLY A 495 6.40 15.31 28.80
CA GLY A 495 6.95 14.64 29.98
C GLY A 495 7.67 15.57 30.94
N SER A 496 8.35 15.01 31.93
CA SER A 496 9.07 15.72 32.97
C SER A 496 10.58 15.75 32.73
N ASN A 497 11.27 16.75 33.30
CA ASN A 497 12.73 16.91 33.26
C ASN A 497 13.34 17.10 31.86
N ASN A 498 12.55 17.56 30.89
CA ASN A 498 13.07 17.93 29.58
C ASN A 498 13.96 19.17 29.66
N VAL A 499 14.95 19.22 28.77
CA VAL A 499 15.89 20.33 28.68
C VAL A 499 15.97 20.79 27.23
N VAL A 500 15.45 21.99 26.96
CA VAL A 500 15.62 22.64 25.66
C VAL A 500 16.80 23.59 25.74
N PHE A 501 17.81 23.35 24.91
CA PHE A 501 18.95 24.22 24.73
C PHE A 501 18.69 25.12 23.53
N VAL A 502 18.75 26.43 23.76
CA VAL A 502 18.62 27.44 22.70
C VAL A 502 19.98 28.11 22.54
N SER A 503 20.63 27.86 21.41
CA SER A 503 21.98 28.35 21.13
C SER A 503 22.10 28.72 19.66
N GLY A 504 22.92 29.70 19.30
CA GLY A 504 23.19 29.99 17.90
C GLY A 504 24.56 30.64 17.73
N ARG A 505 25.22 30.32 16.62
CA ARG A 505 26.28 31.14 16.04
C ARG A 505 25.63 31.99 14.95
N ALA A 506 26.09 33.23 14.73
CA ALA A 506 25.37 34.14 13.82
C ALA A 506 25.25 33.64 12.37
N ASP A 507 26.18 32.79 11.92
CA ASP A 507 26.17 32.08 10.64
C ASP A 507 25.27 30.82 10.65
N ALA A 508 25.12 30.16 11.80
CA ALA A 508 24.27 28.98 12.04
C ALA A 508 22.80 29.19 11.73
N MET A 509 22.33 30.36 12.13
CA MET A 509 20.91 30.61 12.29
C MET A 509 20.29 30.97 10.96
N ALA A 510 21.06 31.13 9.88
CA ALA A 510 20.59 31.60 8.59
C ALA A 510 19.37 30.81 8.08
N ASP A 511 19.38 29.49 8.26
CA ASP A 511 18.29 28.62 7.79
C ASP A 511 17.05 28.71 8.69
N ASN A 512 17.23 28.94 10.00
CA ASN A 512 16.14 29.01 10.99
C ASN A 512 15.76 30.44 11.41
N ILE A 513 16.31 31.48 10.78
CA ILE A 513 16.26 32.86 11.30
C ILE A 513 14.88 33.49 11.25
N ASN A 514 14.04 32.97 10.35
CA ASN A 514 12.70 33.48 10.08
C ASN A 514 11.59 32.65 10.76
N LYS A 515 11.94 31.51 11.39
CA LYS A 515 10.96 30.65 12.06
C LYS A 515 10.72 31.11 13.50
N VAL A 516 9.46 31.03 13.90
CA VAL A 516 8.98 31.33 15.25
C VAL A 516 8.75 30.00 15.93
N VAL A 517 9.51 29.71 17.00
CA VAL A 517 9.37 28.43 17.71
C VAL A 517 8.59 28.65 19.01
N TYR A 518 7.52 27.89 19.21
CA TYR A 518 6.76 27.85 20.47
C TYR A 518 7.24 26.68 21.33
N VAL A 519 7.62 26.96 22.57
CA VAL A 519 8.00 25.95 23.56
C VAL A 519 7.02 26.04 24.73
N TYR A 520 6.27 24.97 24.97
CA TYR A 520 5.26 24.91 26.04
C TYR A 520 5.19 23.52 26.68
N GLU A 521 4.51 23.43 27.81
CA GLU A 521 4.36 22.22 28.63
C GLU A 521 2.88 21.83 28.69
N SER A 522 2.47 20.83 27.92
CA SER A 522 1.10 20.32 27.98
C SER A 522 0.85 19.43 29.20
N THR A 523 1.80 18.58 29.53
CA THR A 523 1.79 17.67 30.68
C THR A 523 3.22 17.50 31.17
N GLY A 524 3.49 17.61 32.46
CA GLY A 524 4.88 17.45 32.94
C GLY A 524 5.19 18.26 34.18
N SER A 525 6.44 18.15 34.63
CA SER A 525 7.01 19.09 35.58
C SER A 525 8.52 19.17 35.43
N SER A 526 9.12 20.23 35.98
CA SER A 526 10.58 20.40 36.03
C SER A 526 11.25 20.51 34.65
N ASN A 527 10.48 20.88 33.64
CA ASN A 527 10.98 21.24 32.32
C ASN A 527 11.74 22.58 32.38
N ARG A 528 12.77 22.71 31.55
CA ARG A 528 13.58 23.94 31.51
C ARG A 528 14.05 24.29 30.10
N VAL A 529 14.14 25.60 29.84
CA VAL A 529 14.77 26.15 28.65
C VAL A 529 16.05 26.88 29.06
N ASN A 530 17.16 26.48 28.46
CA ASN A 530 18.48 27.02 28.72
C ASN A 530 18.95 27.82 27.50
N PHE A 531 18.90 29.15 27.61
CA PHE A 531 19.52 30.02 26.60
C PHE A 531 21.02 30.08 26.86
N MET A 532 21.80 29.60 25.88
CA MET A 532 23.26 29.69 25.91
C MET A 532 23.68 31.09 25.44
N ASN A 533 23.85 32.00 26.40
CA ASN A 533 24.49 33.29 26.14
C ASN A 533 26.00 33.13 26.33
N ASN A 534 26.73 32.96 25.24
CA ASN A 534 28.19 32.98 25.29
C ASN A 534 28.68 34.43 25.10
N ASN A 535 29.55 34.91 26.00
CA ASN A 535 30.14 36.25 25.91
C ASN A 535 31.19 36.38 24.79
N VAL A 536 31.39 35.34 23.99
CA VAL A 536 32.23 35.37 22.79
C VAL A 536 31.45 36.05 21.66
N THR A 537 32.06 37.02 20.98
CA THR A 537 31.47 37.88 19.94
C THR A 537 30.78 37.18 18.77
N GLU A 538 30.97 35.86 18.62
CA GLU A 538 30.41 35.04 17.55
C GLU A 538 29.05 34.40 17.88
N TYR A 539 28.60 34.47 19.14
CA TYR A 539 27.38 33.80 19.59
C TYR A 539 26.21 34.75 19.79
N THR A 540 25.01 34.20 19.62
CA THR A 540 23.77 34.94 19.66
C THR A 540 23.42 35.37 21.08
N ARG A 541 23.05 36.64 21.24
CA ARG A 541 22.50 37.20 22.48
C ARG A 541 20.98 37.16 22.45
N TRP A 542 20.39 36.56 23.48
CA TRP A 542 18.94 36.45 23.63
C TRP A 542 18.39 37.49 24.62
N THR A 543 17.36 38.21 24.19
CA THR A 543 16.68 39.24 24.97
C THR A 543 15.26 38.80 25.29
N LYS A 544 14.92 38.77 26.59
CA LYS A 544 13.56 38.53 27.07
C LYS A 544 12.70 39.76 26.82
N GLY A 545 11.62 39.58 26.08
CA GLY A 545 10.60 40.58 25.75
C GLY A 545 9.39 40.53 26.68
N ALA A 546 8.30 41.13 26.22
CA ALA A 546 7.03 41.16 26.93
C ALA A 546 6.35 39.79 26.96
N LEU A 547 5.40 39.64 27.89
CA LEU A 547 4.46 38.54 27.92
C LEU A 547 3.41 38.75 26.82
N GLU A 548 3.14 37.71 26.04
CA GLU A 548 2.16 37.71 24.96
C GLU A 548 1.22 36.50 25.14
N THR A 549 -0.07 36.68 24.82
CA THR A 549 -1.04 35.57 24.84
C THR A 549 -1.21 35.04 23.44
N HIS A 550 -1.01 33.74 23.27
CA HIS A 550 -1.16 33.02 22.00
C HIS A 550 -2.15 31.87 22.18
N THR A 551 -2.72 31.37 21.09
CA THR A 551 -3.62 30.21 21.11
C THR A 551 -2.92 29.03 20.44
N ILE A 552 -2.64 27.99 21.21
CA ILE A 552 -2.04 26.73 20.76
C ILE A 552 -3.07 25.63 21.01
N ASP A 553 -3.41 24.84 19.98
CA ASP A 553 -4.43 23.78 20.06
C ASP A 553 -5.78 24.25 20.64
N GLY A 554 -6.18 25.47 20.32
CA GLY A 554 -7.41 26.08 20.83
C GLY A 554 -7.36 26.53 22.30
N VAL A 555 -6.21 26.40 22.97
CA VAL A 555 -6.00 26.83 24.36
C VAL A 555 -5.19 28.12 24.38
N GLN A 556 -5.68 29.13 25.11
CA GLN A 556 -4.92 30.35 25.36
C GLN A 556 -3.82 30.10 26.39
N GLN A 557 -2.59 30.41 26.01
CA GLN A 557 -1.41 30.29 26.85
C GLN A 557 -0.61 31.60 26.82
N ASN A 558 0.13 31.87 27.90
CA ASN A 558 0.97 33.06 28.02
C ASN A 558 2.43 32.70 27.79
N PHE A 559 3.07 33.44 26.88
CA PHE A 559 4.45 33.21 26.47
C PHE A 559 5.30 34.44 26.71
N TYR A 560 6.53 34.24 27.17
CA TYR A 560 7.57 35.26 27.04
C TYR A 560 8.24 35.13 25.68
N LYS A 561 8.29 36.23 24.94
CA LYS A 561 9.03 36.32 23.69
C LYS A 561 10.53 36.47 23.95
N TYR A 562 11.36 35.60 23.39
CA TYR A 562 12.82 35.74 23.40
C TYR A 562 13.29 36.01 21.98
N THR A 563 13.98 37.14 21.79
CA THR A 563 14.51 37.53 20.48
C THR A 563 16.03 37.49 20.50
N SER A 564 16.58 36.97 19.43
CA SER A 564 18.00 36.86 19.23
C SER A 564 18.51 38.07 18.43
N ASN A 565 19.74 38.54 18.68
CA ASN A 565 20.31 39.65 17.92
C ASN A 565 20.63 39.31 16.45
N THR A 566 20.45 38.06 16.04
CA THR A 566 20.60 37.60 14.66
C THR A 566 19.26 37.46 13.95
N GLY A 567 18.13 37.41 14.66
CA GLY A 567 16.78 37.43 14.07
C GLY A 567 15.85 36.31 14.56
N GLY A 568 16.40 35.19 15.04
CA GLY A 568 15.59 34.09 15.59
C GLY A 568 14.70 34.50 16.76
N THR A 569 13.49 33.94 16.82
CA THR A 569 12.48 34.23 17.85
C THR A 569 11.97 32.92 18.48
N VAL A 570 11.94 32.86 19.81
CA VAL A 570 11.38 31.73 20.58
C VAL A 570 10.37 32.25 21.57
N PHE A 571 9.18 31.66 21.60
CA PHE A 571 8.16 31.88 22.63
C PHE A 571 8.27 30.75 23.65
N VAL A 572 8.44 31.10 24.92
CA VAL A 572 8.49 30.10 26.01
C VAL A 572 7.36 30.37 26.98
N GLU A 573 6.55 29.34 27.25
CA GLU A 573 5.44 29.40 28.21
C GLU A 573 5.92 29.87 29.60
N ASP A 574 5.10 30.67 30.28
CA ASP A 574 5.44 31.28 31.56
C ASP A 574 5.68 30.28 32.72
N SER A 575 5.11 29.08 32.60
CA SER A 575 5.25 27.95 33.52
C SER A 575 6.64 27.30 33.47
N ILE A 576 7.37 27.45 32.36
CA ILE A 576 8.64 26.77 32.13
C ILE A 576 9.80 27.54 32.78
N ASN A 577 10.68 26.82 33.47
CA ASN A 577 11.87 27.40 34.07
C ASN A 577 12.89 27.81 33.00
N VAL A 578 13.06 29.12 32.81
CA VAL A 578 14.07 29.65 31.88
C VAL A 578 15.34 30.01 32.64
N THR A 579 16.48 29.43 32.23
CA THR A 579 17.79 29.87 32.69
C THR A 579 18.57 30.53 31.57
N THR A 580 19.24 31.63 31.89
CA THR A 580 20.28 32.20 31.03
C THR A 580 21.60 31.76 31.61
N SER A 581 22.24 30.78 30.96
CA SER A 581 23.55 30.32 31.39
C SER A 581 24.56 31.35 30.90
N GLY A 582 24.82 32.37 31.71
CA GLY A 582 26.00 33.21 31.54
C GLY A 582 27.21 32.39 31.97
N TYR A 583 27.80 31.61 31.07
CA TYR A 583 29.16 31.13 31.31
C TYR A 583 30.08 32.34 31.15
N TYR A 584 30.32 33.01 32.28
CA TYR A 584 31.53 33.81 32.45
C TYR A 584 32.70 32.83 32.34
N ILE A 585 33.41 32.90 31.22
CA ILE A 585 34.72 32.28 31.05
C ILE A 585 35.68 32.90 32.08
#